data_AF-A0A3B0M8N6-F1
#
_entry.id   AF-A0A3B0M8N6-F1
#
_cell.length_a   1.000
_cell.length_b   1.000
_cell.length_c   1.000
_cell.angle_alpha   90.00
_cell.angle_beta   90.00
_cell.angle_gamma   90.00
#
_symmetry.space_group_name_H-M   'P 1'
#
loop_
_entity.id
_entity.type
_entity.pdbx_description
1 polymer ?
#
loop_
_entity_poly.entity_id
_entity_poly.type
_entity_poly.pdbx_seq_one_letter_code
_entity_poly.pdbx_strand_id
1 'polypeptide(L)'
;MIRPCSLLLAMALPASALAHGAELTATPVQAIALEAHFDTGEPMAGAQVQAFAPDAPQTPIALGQTDADGRFVFVPDPAPGRWTVQVRAAGHGAITYFEQGANALRVTVERPQDWGQRALMVALVAWGALGTVLFFRRNKRG
;
A
#
# COMPACT_ATOMS: atom_id res chain seq x y z
N MET A 1 -75.12 45.69 -18.86
CA MET A 1 -75.28 44.52 -17.97
C MET A 1 -73.90 43.90 -17.76
N ILE A 2 -73.60 43.49 -16.52
CA ILE A 2 -72.26 43.37 -15.92
C ILE A 2 -71.86 41.88 -15.81
N ARG A 3 -70.62 41.54 -16.25
CA ARG A 3 -69.74 40.41 -15.83
C ARG A 3 -70.20 38.96 -16.17
N PRO A 4 -69.31 37.94 -16.23
CA PRO A 4 -67.98 37.89 -15.63
C PRO A 4 -66.81 37.40 -16.50
N CYS A 5 -65.65 37.96 -16.13
CA CYS A 5 -64.32 37.42 -16.28
C CYS A 5 -64.26 35.95 -15.79
N SER A 6 -64.16 34.98 -16.71
CA SER A 6 -63.77 33.61 -16.37
C SER A 6 -62.28 33.45 -16.65
N LEU A 7 -61.47 34.08 -15.80
CA LEU A 7 -60.08 33.70 -15.58
C LEU A 7 -60.13 32.29 -14.97
N LEU A 8 -60.16 31.25 -15.82
CA LEU A 8 -60.03 29.88 -15.36
C LEU A 8 -58.57 29.69 -14.94
N LEU A 9 -58.33 30.03 -13.68
CA LEU A 9 -57.15 29.68 -12.91
C LEU A 9 -57.08 28.15 -12.88
N ALA A 10 -56.47 27.56 -13.91
CA ALA A 10 -56.06 26.17 -13.91
C ALA A 10 -55.01 26.03 -12.83
N MET A 11 -55.48 25.72 -11.62
CA MET A 11 -54.63 25.42 -10.48
C MET A 11 -53.65 24.33 -10.90
N ALA A 12 -52.37 24.72 -10.90
CA ALA A 12 -51.25 23.83 -10.95
C ALA A 12 -51.40 22.77 -9.85
N LEU A 13 -51.82 21.57 -10.24
CA LEU A 13 -51.61 20.39 -9.42
C LEU A 13 -50.10 20.22 -9.33
N PRO A 14 -49.48 20.25 -8.12
CA PRO A 14 -48.07 19.92 -8.02
C PRO A 14 -47.94 18.46 -8.44
N ALA A 15 -47.38 18.23 -9.63
CA ALA A 15 -46.95 16.90 -10.02
C ALA A 15 -46.00 16.41 -8.92
N SER A 16 -46.30 15.26 -8.32
CA SER A 16 -45.45 14.65 -7.31
C SER A 16 -44.07 14.45 -7.93
N ALA A 17 -43.14 15.35 -7.62
CA ALA A 17 -41.77 15.19 -8.05
C ALA A 17 -41.20 13.97 -7.33
N LEU A 18 -40.94 12.90 -8.09
CA LEU A 18 -40.21 11.72 -7.62
C LEU A 18 -38.74 12.11 -7.39
N ALA A 19 -38.50 12.89 -6.34
CA ALA A 19 -37.17 13.06 -5.81
C ALA A 19 -36.74 11.69 -5.28
N HIS A 20 -35.71 11.10 -5.90
CA HIS A 20 -35.17 9.83 -5.47
C HIS A 20 -34.53 10.03 -4.08
N GLY A 21 -34.95 9.26 -3.09
CA GLY A 21 -34.26 9.19 -1.81
C GLY A 21 -32.93 8.45 -1.97
N ALA A 22 -31.86 8.97 -1.38
CA ALA A 22 -30.58 8.28 -1.28
C ALA A 22 -30.35 7.86 0.19
N GLU A 23 -29.96 6.61 0.40
CA GLU A 23 -29.57 6.09 1.71
C GLU A 23 -28.05 5.88 1.73
N LEU A 24 -27.40 6.31 2.82
CA LEU A 24 -25.96 6.23 3.00
C LEU A 24 -25.64 5.55 4.33
N THR A 25 -24.86 4.48 4.27
CA THR A 25 -24.30 3.82 5.46
C THR A 25 -22.78 3.82 5.36
N ALA A 26 -22.11 4.26 6.44
CA ALA A 26 -20.66 4.28 6.54
C ALA A 26 -20.23 3.40 7.72
N THR A 27 -19.36 2.42 7.44
CA THR A 27 -18.80 1.53 8.46
C THR A 27 -17.29 1.76 8.53
N PRO A 28 -16.72 2.06 9.72
CA PRO A 28 -15.28 2.19 9.86
C PRO A 28 -14.60 0.83 9.65
N VAL A 29 -13.52 0.82 8.88
CA VAL A 29 -12.71 -0.38 8.59
C VAL A 29 -11.23 -0.07 8.82
N GLN A 30 -10.45 -1.11 9.14
CA GLN A 30 -9.00 -1.01 9.15
C GLN A 30 -8.47 -1.28 7.75
N ALA A 31 -7.77 -0.31 7.16
CA ALA A 31 -7.20 -0.41 5.82
C ALA A 31 -5.67 -0.37 5.87
N ILE A 32 -5.05 -0.95 4.85
CA ILE A 32 -3.62 -0.83 4.55
C ILE A 32 -3.46 0.21 3.46
N ALA A 33 -2.68 1.24 3.77
CA ALA A 33 -2.20 2.20 2.78
C ALA A 33 -0.72 1.91 2.49
N LEU A 34 -0.37 1.92 1.22
CA LEU A 34 1.02 1.79 0.75
C LEU A 34 1.37 2.92 -0.20
N GLU A 35 2.65 3.29 -0.19
CA GLU A 35 3.23 4.27 -1.10
C GLU A 35 4.43 3.62 -1.78
N ALA A 36 4.42 3.64 -3.11
CA ALA A 36 5.45 3.04 -3.94
C ALA A 36 6.22 4.13 -4.70
N HIS A 37 7.54 4.13 -4.55
CA HIS A 37 8.44 5.08 -5.18
C HIS A 37 9.62 4.33 -5.81
N PHE A 38 10.16 4.88 -6.91
CA PHE A 38 11.45 4.48 -7.44
C PHE A 38 12.58 4.92 -6.50
N ASP A 39 13.78 4.37 -6.69
CA ASP A 39 14.99 4.77 -5.93
C ASP A 39 15.39 6.23 -6.17
N THR A 40 14.95 6.82 -7.28
CA THR A 40 15.04 8.25 -7.57
C THR A 40 14.10 9.12 -6.71
N GLY A 41 13.13 8.50 -6.02
CA GLY A 41 12.08 9.18 -5.27
C GLY A 41 10.83 9.55 -6.08
N GLU A 42 10.81 9.25 -7.38
CA GLU A 42 9.61 9.45 -8.22
C GLU A 42 8.50 8.45 -7.84
N PRO A 43 7.22 8.87 -7.74
CA PRO A 43 6.13 7.94 -7.45
C PRO A 43 5.98 6.90 -8.56
N MET A 44 5.73 5.66 -8.17
CA MET A 44 5.40 4.58 -9.10
C MET A 44 3.92 4.70 -9.49
N ALA A 45 3.58 5.67 -10.34
CA ALA A 45 2.21 5.90 -10.78
C ALA A 45 1.69 4.78 -11.69
N GLY A 46 0.44 4.33 -11.48
CA GLY A 46 -0.17 3.26 -12.28
C GLY A 46 0.52 1.90 -12.13
N ALA A 47 1.28 1.69 -11.06
CA ALA A 47 1.97 0.44 -10.79
C ALA A 47 0.97 -0.64 -10.39
N GLN A 48 1.15 -1.85 -10.92
CA GLN A 48 0.31 -3.00 -10.61
C GLN A 48 0.59 -3.45 -9.18
N VAL A 49 -0.47 -3.59 -8.38
CA VAL A 49 -0.41 -4.04 -6.98
C VAL A 49 -1.09 -5.39 -6.86
N GLN A 50 -0.45 -6.31 -6.13
CA GLN A 50 -0.98 -7.62 -5.77
C GLN A 50 -0.74 -7.88 -4.29
N ALA A 51 -1.80 -8.14 -3.51
CA ALA A 51 -1.70 -8.52 -2.10
C ALA A 51 -2.06 -10.00 -1.90
N PHE A 52 -1.27 -10.69 -1.09
CA PHE A 52 -1.41 -12.11 -0.80
C PHE A 52 -1.60 -12.31 0.70
N ALA A 53 -2.64 -13.07 1.05
CA ALA A 53 -2.93 -13.46 2.42
C ALA A 53 -1.91 -14.50 2.92
N PRO A 54 -1.71 -14.60 4.25
CA PRO A 54 -0.82 -15.59 4.84
C PRO A 54 -1.20 -17.04 4.49
N ASP A 55 -2.51 -17.31 4.35
CA ASP A 55 -3.10 -18.62 4.04
C ASP A 55 -3.27 -18.88 2.54
N ALA A 56 -3.12 -17.85 1.70
CA ALA A 56 -3.21 -17.94 0.25
C ALA A 56 -2.01 -17.27 -0.47
N PRO A 57 -0.76 -17.71 -0.22
CA PRO A 57 0.44 -17.02 -0.71
C PRO A 57 0.65 -17.10 -2.24
N GLN A 58 -0.13 -17.92 -2.95
CA GLN A 58 -0.02 -18.11 -4.40
C GLN A 58 -1.16 -17.44 -5.18
N THR A 59 -2.21 -16.97 -4.49
CA THR A 59 -3.39 -16.38 -5.12
C THR A 59 -3.57 -14.97 -4.59
N PRO A 60 -3.47 -13.93 -5.44
CA PRO A 60 -3.65 -12.56 -4.97
C PRO A 60 -5.11 -12.34 -4.59
N ILE A 61 -5.34 -11.85 -3.37
CA ILE A 61 -6.67 -11.56 -2.86
C ILE A 61 -7.07 -10.09 -3.08
N ALA A 62 -6.09 -9.22 -3.32
CA ALA A 62 -6.34 -7.85 -3.76
C ALA A 62 -5.48 -7.55 -5.00
N LEU A 63 -6.12 -6.99 -6.03
CA LEU A 63 -5.50 -6.58 -7.28
C LEU A 63 -5.88 -5.13 -7.55
N GLY A 64 -4.90 -4.31 -7.95
CA GLY A 64 -5.17 -2.91 -8.24
C GLY A 64 -4.01 -2.20 -8.90
N GLN A 65 -4.13 -0.88 -9.00
CA GLN A 65 -3.08 0.00 -9.47
C GLN A 65 -2.91 1.16 -8.50
N THR A 66 -1.67 1.61 -8.32
CA THR A 66 -1.40 2.85 -7.59
C THR A 66 -1.95 4.07 -8.32
N ASP A 67 -2.29 5.11 -7.57
CA ASP A 67 -2.67 6.41 -8.12
C ASP A 67 -1.46 7.20 -8.66
N ALA A 68 -1.69 8.45 -9.07
CA ALA A 68 -0.64 9.32 -9.63
C ALA A 68 0.48 9.66 -8.64
N ASP A 69 0.19 9.59 -7.34
CA ASP A 69 1.17 9.81 -6.26
C ASP A 69 1.82 8.50 -5.79
N GLY A 70 1.59 7.39 -6.50
CA GLY A 70 2.14 6.08 -6.16
C GLY A 70 1.45 5.43 -4.95
N ARG A 71 0.26 5.89 -4.56
CA ARG A 71 -0.47 5.38 -3.39
C ARG A 71 -1.45 4.28 -3.78
N PHE A 72 -1.65 3.32 -2.90
CA PHE A 72 -2.72 2.34 -3.01
C PHE A 72 -3.28 2.00 -1.63
N VAL A 73 -4.60 1.82 -1.55
CA VAL A 73 -5.29 1.48 -0.29
C VAL A 73 -6.19 0.29 -0.50
N PHE A 74 -6.13 -0.68 0.39
CA PHE A 74 -7.04 -1.83 0.40
C PHE A 74 -7.39 -2.25 1.82
N VAL A 75 -8.50 -2.95 1.97
CA VAL A 75 -8.93 -3.55 3.24
C VAL A 75 -8.55 -5.03 3.19
N PRO A 76 -7.62 -5.50 4.03
CA PRO A 76 -7.28 -6.91 4.10
C PRO A 76 -8.38 -7.70 4.80
N ASP A 77 -8.56 -8.95 4.41
CA ASP A 77 -9.34 -9.93 5.17
C ASP A 77 -8.76 -10.13 6.58
N PRO A 78 -9.53 -10.62 7.57
CA PRO A 78 -9.08 -10.83 8.94
C PRO A 78 -8.27 -12.14 9.08
N ALA A 79 -7.25 -12.32 8.24
CA ALA A 79 -6.37 -13.48 8.25
C ALA A 79 -5.06 -13.17 9.00
N PRO A 80 -4.86 -13.71 10.22
CA PRO A 80 -3.68 -13.39 11.01
C PRO A 80 -2.41 -13.95 10.36
N GLY A 81 -1.31 -13.21 10.48
CA GLY A 81 0.01 -13.60 10.02
C GLY A 81 0.65 -12.60 9.05
N ARG A 82 1.67 -13.08 8.34
CA ARG A 82 2.44 -12.26 7.41
C ARG A 82 1.76 -12.15 6.05
N TRP A 83 1.35 -10.95 5.73
CA TRP A 83 0.86 -10.58 4.42
C TRP A 83 2.00 -10.15 3.53
N THR A 84 1.86 -10.40 2.23
CA THR A 84 2.82 -9.97 1.21
C THR A 84 2.13 -9.04 0.24
N VAL A 85 2.74 -7.90 -0.06
CA VAL A 85 2.26 -6.99 -1.10
C VAL A 85 3.36 -6.76 -2.10
N GLN A 86 3.06 -7.01 -3.38
CA GLN A 86 3.97 -6.80 -4.49
C GLN A 86 3.49 -5.63 -5.34
N VAL A 87 4.40 -4.74 -5.70
CA VAL A 87 4.13 -3.60 -6.60
C VAL A 87 5.08 -3.70 -7.79
N ARG A 88 4.58 -3.56 -9.02
CA ARG A 88 5.40 -3.62 -10.25
C ARG A 88 5.04 -2.51 -11.23
N ALA A 89 6.06 -1.83 -11.75
CA ALA A 89 5.94 -0.84 -12.83
C ALA A 89 7.19 -0.87 -13.70
N ALA A 90 7.02 -0.80 -15.02
CA ALA A 90 8.13 -0.65 -15.99
C ALA A 90 9.32 -1.60 -15.77
N GLY A 91 9.06 -2.88 -15.48
CA GLY A 91 10.12 -3.89 -15.22
C GLY A 91 10.77 -3.82 -13.84
N HIS A 92 10.43 -2.82 -13.03
CA HIS A 92 10.86 -2.67 -11.64
C HIS A 92 9.78 -3.22 -10.70
N GLY A 93 10.19 -3.82 -9.59
CA GLY A 93 9.27 -4.39 -8.62
C GLY A 93 9.77 -4.23 -7.19
N ALA A 94 8.83 -3.99 -6.29
CA ALA A 94 9.07 -3.95 -4.85
C ALA A 94 8.13 -4.93 -4.16
N ILE A 95 8.60 -5.52 -3.05
CA ILE A 95 7.81 -6.39 -2.20
C ILE A 95 7.91 -5.85 -0.79
N THR A 96 6.78 -5.75 -0.10
CA THR A 96 6.71 -5.39 1.31
C THR A 96 5.85 -6.39 2.06
N TYR A 97 6.02 -6.43 3.38
CA TYR A 97 5.29 -7.30 4.27
C TYR A 97 4.68 -6.52 5.42
N PHE A 98 3.52 -6.96 5.89
CA PHE A 98 2.96 -6.50 7.15
C PHE A 98 2.43 -7.69 7.94
N GLU A 99 2.52 -7.59 9.26
CA GLU A 99 1.98 -8.60 10.16
C GLU A 99 0.59 -8.14 10.62
N GLN A 100 -0.43 -8.94 10.33
CA GLN A 100 -1.75 -8.78 10.91
C GLN A 100 -1.83 -9.67 12.15
N GLY A 101 -1.71 -9.10 13.34
CA GLY A 101 -1.99 -9.80 14.59
C GLY A 101 -3.49 -9.84 14.86
N ALA A 102 -3.94 -10.81 15.66
CA ALA A 102 -5.34 -10.95 16.05
C ALA A 102 -5.98 -9.69 16.68
N ASN A 103 -5.16 -8.72 17.13
CA ASN A 103 -5.61 -7.43 17.67
C ASN A 103 -4.66 -6.25 17.39
N ALA A 104 -3.66 -6.39 16.50
CA ALA A 104 -2.72 -5.30 16.21
C ALA A 104 -2.02 -5.47 14.86
N LEU A 105 -1.99 -4.40 14.07
CA LEU A 105 -1.27 -4.35 12.81
C LEU A 105 0.17 -3.87 13.06
N ARG A 106 1.17 -4.65 12.62
CA ARG A 106 2.58 -4.24 12.66
C ARG A 106 3.11 -4.14 11.24
N VAL A 107 3.39 -2.91 10.81
CA VAL A 107 4.03 -2.65 9.51
C VAL A 107 5.54 -2.70 9.69
N THR A 108 6.19 -3.67 9.05
CA THR A 108 7.65 -3.74 9.01
C THR A 108 8.11 -3.21 7.67
N VAL A 109 8.62 -1.98 7.65
CA VAL A 109 9.20 -1.39 6.43
C VAL A 109 10.63 -1.89 6.30
N GLU A 110 10.85 -2.84 5.39
CA GLU A 110 12.20 -3.29 5.03
C GLU A 110 12.86 -2.19 4.18
N ARG A 111 13.69 -1.35 4.82
CA ARG A 111 14.40 -0.28 4.12
C ARG A 111 15.51 -0.86 3.24
N PRO A 112 15.73 -0.33 2.02
CA PRO A 112 16.89 -0.67 1.21
C PRO A 112 18.18 -0.48 2.02
N GLN A 113 19.12 -1.42 1.87
CA GLN A 113 20.36 -1.45 2.64
C GLN A 113 21.15 -0.13 2.49
N ASP A 114 21.30 0.58 3.61
CA ASP A 114 22.03 1.85 3.68
C ASP A 114 23.51 1.66 3.29
N TRP A 115 24.06 2.62 2.57
CA TRP A 115 25.43 2.60 2.08
C TRP A 115 26.43 2.49 3.24
N GLY A 116 26.11 3.09 4.39
CA GLY A 116 26.91 3.01 5.61
C GLY A 116 27.02 1.59 6.15
N GLN A 117 25.92 0.82 6.12
CA GLN A 117 25.92 -0.59 6.53
C GLN A 117 26.77 -1.44 5.57
N ARG A 118 26.70 -1.18 4.26
CA ARG A 118 27.57 -1.85 3.26
C ARG A 118 29.04 -1.55 3.51
N ALA A 119 29.39 -0.27 3.71
CA ALA A 119 30.77 0.13 3.98
C ALA A 119 31.31 -0.52 5.28
N LEU A 120 30.50 -0.55 6.33
CA LEU A 120 30.85 -1.20 7.59
C LEU A 120 31.11 -2.72 7.40
N MET A 121 30.25 -3.42 6.65
CA MET A 121 30.47 -4.84 6.37
C MET A 121 31.79 -5.08 5.61
N VAL A 122 32.09 -4.27 4.59
CA VAL A 122 33.37 -4.35 3.86
C VAL A 122 34.56 -4.11 4.80
N ALA A 123 34.48 -3.12 5.69
CA ALA A 123 35.53 -2.82 6.65
C ALA A 123 35.77 -3.98 7.63
N LEU A 124 34.72 -4.59 8.16
CA LEU A 124 34.81 -5.73 9.08
C LEU A 124 35.43 -6.96 8.40
N VAL A 125 35.04 -7.23 7.14
CA VAL A 125 35.61 -8.34 6.36
C VAL A 125 37.09 -8.10 6.07
N ALA A 126 37.47 -6.90 5.64
CA ALA A 126 38.86 -6.54 5.38
C ALA A 126 39.72 -6.64 6.66
N TRP A 127 39.20 -6.15 7.79
CA TRP A 127 39.87 -6.24 9.07
C TRP A 127 40.05 -7.69 9.54
N GLY A 128 39.02 -8.52 9.42
CA GLY A 128 39.08 -9.95 9.73
C GLY A 128 40.15 -10.67 8.91
N ALA A 129 40.16 -10.44 7.58
CA ALA A 129 41.15 -11.02 6.69
C ALA A 129 42.58 -10.57 7.05
N LEU A 130 42.78 -9.29 7.37
CA LEU A 130 44.08 -8.77 7.81
C LEU A 130 44.55 -9.43 9.11
N GLY A 131 43.65 -9.58 10.09
CA GLY A 131 43.91 -10.26 11.34
C GLY A 131 44.33 -11.72 11.13
N THR A 132 43.63 -12.46 10.26
CA THR A 132 43.99 -13.84 9.90
C THR A 132 45.38 -13.92 9.28
N VAL A 133 45.72 -13.04 8.33
CA VAL A 133 47.05 -13.01 7.69
C VAL A 133 48.16 -12.76 8.71
N LEU A 134 47.95 -11.81 9.64
CA LEU A 134 48.95 -11.50 10.67
C LEU A 134 49.13 -12.65 11.67
N PHE A 135 48.05 -13.33 12.06
CA PHE A 135 48.10 -14.49 12.97
C PHE A 135 48.98 -15.61 12.40
N PHE A 136 48.77 -15.98 11.14
CA PHE A 136 49.58 -17.02 10.48
C PHE A 136 51.02 -16.57 10.18
N ARG A 137 51.27 -15.26 9.96
CA ARG A 137 52.64 -14.73 9.84
C ARG A 137 53.42 -14.81 11.15
N ARG A 138 52.76 -14.64 12.30
CA ARG A 138 53.40 -14.77 13.62
C ARG A 138 53.83 -16.22 13.91
N ASN A 139 53.01 -17.19 13.53
CA ASN A 139 53.25 -18.61 13.82
C ASN A 139 54.38 -19.25 12.98
N LYS A 140 54.85 -18.59 11.92
CA LYS A 140 55.97 -19.08 11.07
C LYS A 140 57.36 -18.57 11.49
N ARG A 141 57.45 -17.76 12.55
CA ARG A 141 58.71 -17.17 13.05
C ARG A 141 59.15 -17.74 14.42
N GLY A 142 58.53 -18.82 14.87
CA GLY A 142 58.91 -19.60 16.05
C GLY A 142 59.40 -20.98 15.66
#